data_AF-A0A8J2EHI8-F1
#
_entry.id   AF-A0A8J2EHI8-F1
#
_cell.length_a   1.000
_cell.length_b   1.000
_cell.length_c   1.000
_cell.angle_alpha   90.00
_cell.angle_beta   90.00
_cell.angle_gamma   90.00
#
_symmetry.space_group_name_H-M   'P 1'
#
loop_
_entity.id
_entity.type
_entity.pdbx_description
1 polymer ?
#
loop_
_entity_poly.entity_id
_entity_poly.type
_entity_poly.pdbx_seq_one_letter_code
_entity_poly.pdbx_strand_id
1 'polypeptide(L)'
;MSSSHLTDDNLLLSSNIQSQLPGIRNNRCNLRQYRTMTIETQKIHKAKLAKFSNELKISKIDDSNVANFLKTIQDKSRSDKKLSKSYVNAIYSTLKLLNPSLTKTASEMDFPRKNRKFSSDEYLDTISGVKKVVEQMTQFTESFKNIEIQKVESRRKIDTIIAITMTALTNLRTTELLQLELKHLYQIAHGIPITLKLSYNKEQIIDVLLTDILTNQTFKNIINMVLSRELWCKNSFNSESQIKQSCIRLISCKNDTINKTFSELYVQINNKKPKLTLGLKSVRSHNSARIVNQRGHVTIDSDDETIFKSIINNFITENRTSHQA
;
A
#
# COMPACT_ATOMS: atom_id res chain seq x y z
N MET A 1 -29.56 52.07 2.78
CA MET A 1 -29.63 50.94 1.85
C MET A 1 -28.22 50.59 1.41
N SER A 2 -27.82 49.34 1.70
CA SER A 2 -26.84 48.43 1.07
C SER A 2 -25.78 49.04 0.13
N SER A 3 -24.47 48.97 0.39
CA SER A 3 -23.50 47.83 0.40
C SER A 3 -22.44 48.16 -0.67
N SER A 4 -21.13 47.86 -0.61
CA SER A 4 -20.30 47.07 0.30
C SER A 4 -18.84 47.50 0.08
N HIS A 5 -18.11 47.68 1.18
CA HIS A 5 -16.65 47.81 1.24
C HIS A 5 -16.03 46.42 1.30
N LEU A 6 -15.03 46.14 0.46
CA LEU A 6 -14.05 45.06 0.68
C LEU A 6 -12.70 45.50 0.13
N THR A 7 -11.92 46.16 0.97
CA THR A 7 -10.46 46.28 0.84
C THR A 7 -9.83 45.97 2.20
N ASP A 8 -8.85 45.07 2.16
CA ASP A 8 -7.79 44.84 3.15
C ASP A 8 -8.15 44.30 4.55
N ASP A 9 -8.32 42.98 4.62
CA ASP A 9 -8.40 42.22 5.89
C ASP A 9 -7.42 41.02 5.94
N ASN A 10 -6.23 41.14 5.32
CA ASN A 10 -5.22 40.06 5.32
C ASN A 10 -3.85 40.44 5.90
N LEU A 11 -3.72 41.59 6.57
CA LEU A 11 -2.44 42.07 7.12
C LEU A 11 -2.32 42.03 8.65
N LEU A 12 -3.28 41.47 9.39
CA LEU A 12 -3.28 41.46 10.86
C LEU A 12 -3.28 40.08 11.54
N LEU A 13 -2.92 39.01 10.83
CA LEU A 13 -2.85 37.64 11.40
C LEU A 13 -1.47 36.98 11.39
N SER A 14 -0.41 37.72 11.06
CA SER A 14 0.96 37.19 10.98
C SER A 14 1.92 37.68 12.09
N SER A 15 1.50 38.54 13.01
CA SER A 15 2.47 39.27 13.87
C SER A 15 2.62 38.82 15.32
N ASN A 16 1.99 37.73 15.80
CA ASN A 16 2.07 37.38 17.24
C ASN A 16 2.39 35.92 17.62
N ILE A 17 2.91 35.09 16.71
CA ILE A 17 3.41 33.74 17.06
C ILE A 17 4.94 33.65 17.06
N GLN A 18 5.64 34.70 16.58
CA GLN A 18 7.07 34.63 16.31
C GLN A 18 7.99 35.11 17.45
N SER A 19 7.43 35.57 18.59
CA SER A 19 8.22 36.21 19.66
C SER A 19 8.39 35.40 20.96
N GLN A 20 8.01 34.11 21.02
CA GLN A 20 8.21 33.27 22.22
C GLN A 20 9.06 32.01 22.02
N LEU A 21 9.94 31.98 21.03
CA LEU A 21 10.92 30.90 20.87
C LEU A 21 12.32 31.42 21.21
N PRO A 22 12.99 30.88 22.25
CA PRO A 22 14.41 31.15 22.44
C PRO A 22 15.17 30.63 21.22
N GLY A 23 16.05 31.48 20.67
CA GLY A 23 16.87 31.18 19.51
C GLY A 23 17.69 29.91 19.69
N ILE A 24 17.28 28.83 19.03
CA ILE A 24 18.08 27.62 18.91
C ILE A 24 19.16 27.90 17.87
N ARG A 25 20.34 28.31 18.35
CA ARG A 25 21.56 28.32 17.56
C ARG A 25 21.90 26.89 17.14
N ASN A 26 21.97 26.70 15.82
CA ASN A 26 22.79 25.74 15.09
C ASN A 26 23.13 24.41 15.78
N ASN A 27 22.24 23.43 15.65
CA ASN A 27 22.69 22.05 15.46
C ASN A 27 22.31 21.64 14.03
N ARG A 28 23.34 21.51 13.17
CA ARG A 28 23.27 20.95 11.83
C ARG A 28 22.79 19.50 11.93
N CYS A 29 21.49 19.29 12.04
CA CYS A 29 20.88 18.01 11.75
C CYS A 29 20.40 18.09 10.32
N ASN A 30 21.10 17.39 9.42
CA ASN A 30 20.70 17.18 8.03
C ASN A 30 19.17 17.09 7.94
N LEU A 31 18.55 17.94 7.11
CA LEU A 31 17.13 17.91 6.79
C LEU A 31 16.79 16.48 6.34
N ARG A 32 16.39 15.62 7.28
CA ARG A 32 15.88 14.29 6.97
C ARG A 32 14.62 14.52 6.15
N GLN A 33 14.72 14.35 4.83
CA GLN A 33 13.58 14.36 3.95
C GLN A 33 12.70 13.15 4.30
N TYR A 34 11.72 13.37 5.18
CA TYR A 34 10.75 12.36 5.54
C TYR A 34 9.76 12.17 4.39
N ARG A 35 9.31 10.92 4.18
CA ARG A 35 8.19 10.63 3.27
C ARG A 35 6.94 11.39 3.74
N THR A 36 6.09 11.84 2.82
CA THR A 36 4.86 12.59 3.13
C THR A 36 3.99 11.90 4.18
N MET A 37 3.82 10.57 4.09
CA MET A 37 3.06 9.81 5.08
C MET A 37 3.66 9.86 6.50
N THR A 38 4.99 9.90 6.60
CA THR A 38 5.70 10.07 7.89
C THR A 38 5.45 11.45 8.46
N ILE A 39 5.45 12.49 7.61
CA ILE A 39 5.12 13.87 8.00
C ILE A 39 3.68 13.94 8.53
N GLU A 40 2.71 13.36 7.81
CA GLU A 40 1.31 13.34 8.25
C GLU A 40 1.12 12.58 9.57
N THR A 41 1.80 11.44 9.73
CA THR A 41 1.80 10.68 10.98
C THR A 41 2.35 11.53 12.14
N GLN A 42 3.46 12.25 11.91
CA GLN A 42 4.03 13.17 12.91
C GLN A 42 3.09 14.33 13.22
N LYS A 43 2.35 14.90 12.25
CA LYS A 43 1.34 15.94 12.50
C LYS A 43 0.25 15.43 13.45
N ILE A 44 -0.25 14.22 13.22
CA ILE A 44 -1.25 13.59 14.09
C ILE A 44 -0.70 13.39 15.51
N HIS A 45 0.53 12.89 15.64
CA HIS A 45 1.17 12.71 16.94
C HIS A 45 1.42 14.04 17.66
N LYS A 46 1.86 15.08 16.95
CA LYS A 46 2.04 16.44 17.50
C LYS A 46 0.72 17.01 18.01
N ALA A 47 -0.36 16.89 17.23
CA ALA A 47 -1.69 17.32 17.66
C ALA A 47 -2.17 16.55 18.91
N LYS A 48 -1.84 15.25 19.01
CA LYS A 48 -2.13 14.45 20.20
C LYS A 48 -1.32 14.93 21.41
N LEU A 49 -0.02 15.19 21.26
CA LEU A 49 0.86 15.70 22.32
C LEU A 49 0.43 17.10 22.80
N ALA A 50 0.02 17.98 21.88
CA ALA A 50 -0.47 19.31 22.20
C ALA A 50 -1.73 19.31 23.10
N LYS A 51 -2.52 18.24 23.11
CA LYS A 51 -3.65 18.13 24.07
C LYS A 51 -3.20 18.04 25.52
N PHE A 52 -1.95 17.67 25.76
CA PHE A 52 -1.37 17.52 27.10
C PHE A 52 -0.41 18.68 27.41
N SER A 53 -0.22 19.64 26.50
CA SER A 53 0.72 20.75 26.71
C SER A 53 0.26 21.73 27.79
N ASN A 54 -1.04 21.74 28.12
CA ASN A 54 -1.58 22.53 29.22
C ASN A 54 -1.21 21.94 30.59
N GLU A 55 -0.96 20.63 30.66
CA GLU A 55 -0.56 19.91 31.88
C GLU A 55 0.97 19.90 32.04
N LEU A 56 1.72 19.82 30.94
CA LEU A 56 3.19 19.81 30.97
C LEU A 56 3.77 20.29 29.63
N LYS A 57 4.63 21.32 29.66
CA LYS A 57 5.39 21.75 28.47
C LYS A 57 6.32 20.61 28.02
N ILE A 58 6.37 20.34 26.71
CA ILE A 58 7.20 19.26 26.14
C ILE A 58 8.67 19.37 26.57
N SER A 59 9.20 20.59 26.67
CA SER A 59 10.58 20.86 27.11
C SER A 59 10.85 20.54 28.59
N LYS A 60 9.82 20.39 29.41
CA LYS A 60 9.92 19.99 30.82
C LYS A 60 9.79 18.46 31.02
N ILE A 61 9.58 17.73 29.94
CA ILE A 61 9.59 16.27 29.99
C ILE A 61 11.05 15.82 30.05
N ASP A 62 11.38 14.95 31.00
CA ASP A 62 12.72 14.39 31.19
C ASP A 62 12.63 12.88 31.45
N ASP A 63 13.78 12.21 31.58
CA ASP A 63 13.82 10.77 31.78
C ASP A 63 13.19 10.30 33.12
N SER A 64 12.97 11.21 34.07
CA SER A 64 12.31 10.89 35.35
C SER A 64 10.78 10.84 35.22
N ASN A 65 10.20 11.70 34.37
CA ASN A 65 8.75 11.88 34.29
C ASN A 65 8.11 11.32 33.01
N VAL A 66 8.90 11.07 31.97
CA VAL A 66 8.40 10.71 30.63
C VAL A 66 7.59 9.41 30.62
N ALA A 67 7.94 8.42 31.45
CA ALA A 67 7.19 7.17 31.53
C ALA A 67 5.75 7.38 32.01
N ASN A 68 5.56 8.24 33.02
CA ASN A 68 4.24 8.59 33.55
C ASN A 68 3.45 9.41 32.54
N PHE A 69 4.09 10.36 31.87
CA PHE A 69 3.46 11.14 30.79
C PHE A 69 2.93 10.24 29.66
N LEU A 70 3.71 9.25 29.23
CA LEU A 70 3.28 8.28 28.22
C LEU A 70 2.13 7.38 28.70
N LYS A 71 2.08 7.01 29.97
CA LYS A 71 0.94 6.28 30.57
C LYS A 71 -0.35 7.14 30.53
N THR A 72 -0.26 8.42 30.88
CA THR A 72 -1.40 9.34 30.77
C THR A 72 -1.92 9.42 29.33
N ILE A 73 -1.02 9.48 28.34
CA ILE A 73 -1.40 9.43 26.92
C ILE A 73 -2.07 8.10 26.56
N GLN A 74 -1.54 6.99 27.08
CA GLN A 74 -2.08 5.65 26.83
C GLN A 74 -3.52 5.53 27.31
N ASP A 75 -3.82 6.10 28.47
CA ASP A 75 -5.12 6.02 29.12
C ASP A 75 -6.12 7.03 28.54
N LYS A 76 -5.70 8.22 28.08
CA LYS A 76 -6.56 9.22 27.39
C LYS A 76 -6.82 8.90 25.92
N SER A 77 -7.49 7.77 25.68
CA SER A 77 -8.01 7.37 24.36
C SER A 77 -9.37 8.04 24.06
N ARG A 78 -9.78 8.09 22.78
CA ARG A 78 -11.14 8.56 22.39
C ARG A 78 -12.24 7.54 22.74
N SER A 79 -11.84 6.35 23.15
CA SER A 79 -12.69 5.23 23.56
C SER A 79 -12.23 4.74 24.93
N ASP A 80 -13.06 3.98 25.63
CA ASP A 80 -12.71 3.34 26.92
C ASP A 80 -11.53 2.35 26.81
N LYS A 81 -11.08 2.05 25.58
CA LYS A 81 -9.90 1.21 25.32
C LYS A 81 -8.62 2.04 25.33
N LYS A 82 -7.66 1.60 26.17
CA LYS A 82 -6.27 2.08 26.21
C LYS A 82 -5.59 1.99 24.85
N LEU A 83 -4.72 2.95 24.54
CA LEU A 83 -3.88 2.90 23.34
C LEU A 83 -2.91 1.71 23.41
N SER A 84 -2.59 1.12 22.26
CA SER A 84 -1.60 0.04 22.21
C SER A 84 -0.20 0.57 22.55
N LYS A 85 0.60 -0.24 23.28
CA LYS A 85 2.01 0.07 23.61
C LYS A 85 2.83 0.47 22.38
N SER A 86 2.60 -0.20 21.25
CA SER A 86 3.27 0.12 19.98
C SER A 86 2.92 1.49 19.42
N TYR A 87 1.68 1.95 19.61
CA TYR A 87 1.26 3.27 19.17
C TYR A 87 1.82 4.36 20.09
N VAL A 88 1.84 4.11 21.41
CA VAL A 88 2.50 4.99 22.39
C VAL A 88 4.00 5.12 22.08
N ASN A 89 4.67 4.04 21.70
CA ASN A 89 6.06 4.07 21.22
C ASN A 89 6.23 4.98 19.97
N ALA A 90 5.30 4.94 19.02
CA ALA A 90 5.33 5.80 17.84
C ALA A 90 5.14 7.29 18.20
N ILE A 91 4.28 7.59 19.18
CA ILE A 91 4.13 8.93 19.76
C ILE A 91 5.43 9.35 20.46
N TYR A 92 6.03 8.48 21.28
CA TYR A 92 7.30 8.73 21.96
C TYR A 92 8.44 9.03 20.99
N SER A 93 8.48 8.34 19.84
CA SER A 93 9.45 8.63 18.78
C SER A 93 9.32 10.06 18.25
N THR A 94 8.09 10.60 18.22
CA THR A 94 7.84 12.00 17.84
C THR A 94 8.21 12.96 18.97
N LEU A 95 7.94 12.58 20.22
CA LEU A 95 8.33 13.35 21.41
C LEU A 95 9.85 13.50 21.53
N LYS A 96 10.62 12.42 21.36
CA LYS A 96 12.09 12.43 21.41
C LYS A 96 12.72 13.28 20.31
N LEU A 97 12.06 13.41 19.15
CA LEU A 97 12.46 14.36 18.11
C LEU A 97 12.25 15.82 18.53
N LEU A 98 11.19 16.10 19.30
CA LEU A 98 10.88 17.44 19.80
C LEU A 98 11.68 17.79 21.06
N ASN A 99 12.05 16.80 21.85
CA ASN A 99 12.86 16.95 23.05
C ASN A 99 14.03 15.94 23.03
N PRO A 100 15.16 16.29 22.38
CA PRO A 100 16.31 15.40 22.24
C PRO A 100 17.05 15.08 23.55
N SER A 101 16.73 15.74 24.67
CA SER A 101 17.36 15.44 25.97
C SER A 101 16.91 14.11 26.57
N LEU A 102 15.83 13.52 26.04
CA LEU A 102 15.32 12.22 26.48
C LEU A 102 16.25 11.10 26.03
N THR A 103 16.93 10.46 26.97
CA THR A 103 17.92 9.41 26.66
C THR A 103 17.29 8.02 26.65
N LYS A 104 16.29 7.77 27.52
CA LYS A 104 15.64 6.47 27.66
C LYS A 104 15.07 5.94 26.35
N THR A 105 14.92 4.62 26.26
CA THR A 105 14.21 3.98 25.17
C THR A 105 12.76 3.71 25.54
N ALA A 106 11.86 3.67 24.56
CA ALA A 106 10.47 3.29 24.80
C ALA A 106 10.33 1.90 25.44
N SER A 107 11.23 0.98 25.08
CA SER A 107 11.24 -0.38 25.63
C SER A 107 11.59 -0.40 27.13
N GLU A 108 12.54 0.42 27.59
CA GLU A 108 12.85 0.59 29.02
C GLU A 108 11.66 1.10 29.84
N MET A 109 10.71 1.76 29.18
CA MET A 109 9.51 2.31 29.80
C MET A 109 8.27 1.43 29.61
N ASP A 110 8.45 0.14 29.27
CA ASP A 110 7.38 -0.82 29.02
C ASP A 110 6.43 -0.43 27.84
N PHE A 111 6.98 0.33 26.88
CA PHE A 111 6.37 0.60 25.58
C PHE A 111 7.18 -0.03 24.44
N PRO A 112 7.46 -1.35 24.46
CA PRO A 112 8.20 -1.97 23.39
C PRO A 112 7.47 -1.83 22.06
N ARG A 113 8.24 -1.69 20.98
CA ARG A 113 7.70 -1.79 19.64
C ARG A 113 7.14 -3.20 19.50
N LYS A 114 5.86 -3.33 19.16
CA LYS A 114 5.26 -4.67 19.01
C LYS A 114 5.81 -5.29 17.74
N ASN A 115 6.95 -5.96 17.83
CA ASN A 115 7.28 -7.01 16.88
C ASN A 115 6.26 -8.10 17.20
N ARG A 116 5.22 -8.24 16.38
CA ARG A 116 4.34 -9.40 16.47
C ARG A 116 5.25 -10.61 16.24
N LYS A 117 5.69 -11.27 17.32
CA LYS A 117 6.31 -12.59 17.27
C LYS A 117 5.17 -13.55 16.96
N PHE A 118 4.89 -13.71 15.67
CA PHE A 118 4.19 -14.90 15.22
C PHE A 118 5.19 -16.04 15.25
N SER A 119 4.78 -17.25 15.63
CA SER A 119 5.66 -18.38 15.38
C SER A 119 5.88 -18.50 13.87
N SER A 120 7.05 -19.00 13.47
CA SER A 120 7.36 -19.32 12.07
C SER A 120 6.23 -20.13 11.44
N ASP A 121 5.68 -21.06 12.20
CA ASP A 121 4.68 -22.02 11.74
C ASP A 121 3.34 -21.33 11.44
N GLU A 122 2.91 -20.37 12.28
CA GLU A 122 1.70 -19.58 12.02
C GLU A 122 1.83 -18.68 10.79
N TYR A 123 3.04 -18.16 10.58
CA TYR A 123 3.34 -17.38 9.38
C TYR A 123 3.30 -18.26 8.14
N LEU A 124 4.01 -19.38 8.13
CA LEU A 124 4.05 -20.33 7.02
C LEU A 124 2.67 -20.90 6.70
N ASP A 125 1.88 -21.24 7.72
CA ASP A 125 0.51 -21.72 7.55
C ASP A 125 -0.38 -20.67 6.87
N THR A 126 -0.26 -19.41 7.28
CA THR A 126 -1.01 -18.31 6.65
C THR A 126 -0.57 -18.10 5.20
N ILE A 127 0.72 -18.17 4.92
CA ILE A 127 1.25 -18.06 3.54
C ILE A 127 0.76 -19.23 2.67
N SER A 128 0.74 -20.45 3.20
CA SER A 128 0.18 -21.61 2.51
C SER A 128 -1.31 -21.44 2.22
N GLY A 129 -2.08 -20.87 3.16
CA GLY A 129 -3.48 -20.57 2.93
C GLY A 129 -3.69 -19.48 1.89
N VAL A 130 -2.84 -18.45 1.87
CA VAL A 130 -2.85 -17.40 0.85
C VAL A 130 -2.58 -17.97 -0.54
N LYS A 131 -1.62 -18.90 -0.66
CA LYS A 131 -1.34 -19.62 -1.92
C LYS A 131 -2.61 -20.28 -2.48
N LYS A 132 -3.34 -21.05 -1.66
CA LYS A 132 -4.59 -21.70 -2.07
C LYS A 132 -5.65 -20.70 -2.55
N VAL A 133 -5.78 -19.56 -1.86
CA VAL A 133 -6.70 -18.51 -2.29
C VAL A 133 -6.28 -17.96 -3.65
N VAL A 134 -5.00 -17.63 -3.84
CA VAL A 134 -4.49 -17.11 -5.11
C VAL A 134 -4.77 -18.10 -6.24
N GLU A 135 -4.44 -19.38 -6.06
CA GLU A 135 -4.68 -20.44 -7.05
C GLU A 135 -6.16 -20.54 -7.44
N GLN A 136 -7.07 -20.58 -6.46
CA GLN A 136 -8.51 -20.66 -6.74
C GLN A 136 -9.06 -19.40 -7.40
N MET A 137 -8.59 -18.21 -7.02
CA MET A 137 -9.05 -16.96 -7.64
C MET A 137 -8.55 -16.83 -9.07
N THR A 138 -7.31 -17.26 -9.35
CA THR A 138 -6.78 -17.33 -10.72
C THR A 138 -7.57 -18.32 -11.57
N GLN A 139 -7.84 -19.53 -11.07
CA GLN A 139 -8.69 -20.52 -11.76
C GLN A 139 -10.10 -19.99 -12.01
N PHE A 140 -10.70 -19.30 -11.04
CA PHE A 140 -11.98 -18.64 -11.24
C PHE A 140 -11.91 -17.62 -12.38
N THR A 141 -10.89 -16.76 -12.40
CA THR A 141 -10.67 -15.81 -13.51
C THR A 141 -10.52 -16.53 -14.85
N GLU A 142 -9.78 -17.62 -14.93
CA GLU A 142 -9.61 -18.41 -16.17
C GLU A 142 -10.93 -19.05 -16.66
N SER A 143 -11.80 -19.43 -15.72
CA SER A 143 -13.13 -19.99 -16.03
C SER A 143 -14.17 -18.93 -16.43
N PHE A 144 -13.94 -17.64 -16.16
CA PHE A 144 -14.89 -16.55 -16.38
C PHE A 144 -14.94 -16.10 -17.86
N LYS A 145 -15.39 -17.00 -18.74
CA LYS A 145 -15.42 -16.78 -20.19
C LYS A 145 -16.56 -15.87 -20.63
N ASN A 146 -17.75 -16.05 -20.08
CA ASN A 146 -18.97 -15.34 -20.48
C ASN A 146 -19.66 -14.69 -19.27
N ILE A 147 -20.37 -13.59 -19.50
CA ILE A 147 -21.14 -12.91 -18.46
C ILE A 147 -22.53 -13.54 -18.36
N GLU A 148 -22.73 -14.39 -17.35
CA GLU A 148 -24.06 -14.94 -17.03
C GLU A 148 -24.75 -14.07 -15.98
N ILE A 149 -25.66 -13.18 -16.40
CA ILE A 149 -26.30 -12.15 -15.55
C ILE A 149 -26.86 -12.73 -14.24
N GLN A 150 -27.47 -13.92 -14.29
CA GLN A 150 -28.10 -14.55 -13.12
C GLN A 150 -27.11 -15.12 -12.10
N LYS A 151 -25.84 -15.31 -12.48
CA LYS A 151 -24.78 -15.87 -11.62
C LYS A 151 -23.70 -14.86 -11.28
N VAL A 152 -23.93 -13.57 -11.55
CA VAL A 152 -22.94 -12.52 -11.28
C VAL A 152 -22.80 -12.35 -9.77
N GLU A 153 -21.58 -12.60 -9.30
CA GLU A 153 -21.20 -12.37 -7.91
C GLU A 153 -21.23 -10.89 -7.53
N SER A 154 -21.33 -10.62 -6.22
CA SER A 154 -21.35 -9.23 -5.73
C SER A 154 -20.11 -8.44 -6.19
N ARG A 155 -20.28 -7.14 -6.47
CA ARG A 155 -19.20 -6.21 -6.89
C ARG A 155 -17.94 -6.34 -6.03
N ARG A 156 -18.09 -6.37 -4.71
CA ARG A 156 -16.96 -6.52 -3.76
C ARG A 156 -16.15 -7.81 -3.99
N LYS A 157 -16.82 -8.91 -4.36
CA LYS A 157 -16.18 -10.21 -4.58
C LYS A 157 -15.46 -10.21 -5.92
N ILE A 158 -16.10 -9.77 -6.99
CA ILE A 158 -15.48 -9.60 -8.32
C ILE A 158 -14.24 -8.68 -8.23
N ASP A 159 -14.35 -7.51 -7.61
CA ASP A 159 -13.23 -6.58 -7.42
C ASP A 159 -12.08 -7.22 -6.65
N THR A 160 -12.39 -8.03 -5.62
CA THR A 160 -11.38 -8.72 -4.82
C THR A 160 -10.68 -9.82 -5.62
N ILE A 161 -11.41 -10.58 -6.44
CA ILE A 161 -10.84 -11.60 -7.31
C ILE A 161 -9.91 -10.92 -8.33
N ILE A 162 -10.38 -9.88 -9.03
CA ILE A 162 -9.55 -9.10 -9.97
C ILE A 162 -8.29 -8.57 -9.25
N ALA A 163 -8.44 -8.04 -8.04
CA ALA A 163 -7.30 -7.51 -7.28
C ALA A 163 -6.27 -8.59 -6.94
N ILE A 164 -6.72 -9.78 -6.50
CA ILE A 164 -5.84 -10.91 -6.19
C ILE A 164 -5.13 -11.38 -7.46
N THR A 165 -5.87 -11.65 -8.53
CA THR A 165 -5.32 -12.13 -9.81
C THR A 165 -4.35 -11.13 -10.42
N MET A 166 -4.70 -9.85 -10.49
CA MET A 166 -3.81 -8.82 -11.03
C MET A 166 -2.58 -8.60 -10.15
N THR A 167 -2.72 -8.67 -8.81
CA THR A 167 -1.55 -8.63 -7.92
C THR A 167 -0.65 -9.84 -8.14
N ALA A 168 -1.24 -11.03 -8.31
CA ALA A 168 -0.53 -12.26 -8.61
C ALA A 168 0.26 -12.13 -9.92
N LEU A 169 -0.33 -11.58 -10.98
CA LEU A 169 0.30 -11.44 -12.28
C LEU A 169 1.35 -10.31 -12.34
N THR A 170 1.12 -9.17 -11.70
CA THR A 170 1.92 -7.94 -11.94
C THR A 170 2.82 -7.54 -10.78
N ASN A 171 2.60 -8.09 -9.58
CA ASN A 171 3.26 -7.70 -8.33
C ASN A 171 3.17 -6.18 -7.97
N LEU A 172 2.25 -5.45 -8.60
CA LEU A 172 2.01 -4.03 -8.35
C LEU A 172 1.60 -3.78 -6.89
N ARG A 173 2.00 -2.62 -6.35
CA ARG A 173 1.57 -2.18 -5.02
C ARG A 173 0.07 -1.89 -5.04
N THR A 174 -0.58 -2.02 -3.89
CA THR A 174 -2.01 -1.70 -3.74
C THR A 174 -2.37 -0.30 -4.27
N THR A 175 -1.53 0.70 -4.05
CA THR A 175 -1.75 2.07 -4.52
C THR A 175 -1.70 2.19 -6.05
N GLU A 176 -0.88 1.39 -6.71
CA GLU A 176 -0.76 1.33 -8.18
C GLU A 176 -1.94 0.54 -8.75
N LEU A 177 -2.19 -0.63 -8.18
CA LEU A 177 -3.25 -1.54 -8.61
C LEU A 177 -4.65 -0.89 -8.61
N LEU A 178 -4.98 -0.14 -7.55
CA LEU A 178 -6.29 0.52 -7.41
C LEU A 178 -6.48 1.71 -8.36
N GLN A 179 -5.43 2.16 -9.05
CA GLN A 179 -5.51 3.19 -10.07
C GLN A 179 -5.61 2.64 -11.49
N LEU A 180 -5.47 1.32 -11.66
CA LEU A 180 -5.51 0.73 -13.00
C LEU A 180 -6.91 0.87 -13.62
N GLU A 181 -6.91 1.03 -14.94
CA GLU A 181 -8.09 1.18 -15.79
C GLU A 181 -7.97 0.15 -16.92
N LEU A 182 -9.05 -0.11 -17.66
CA LEU A 182 -9.03 -1.11 -18.74
C LEU A 182 -7.94 -0.82 -19.80
N LYS A 183 -7.69 0.46 -20.12
CA LYS A 183 -6.58 0.83 -21.02
C LYS A 183 -5.21 0.40 -20.50
N HIS A 184 -5.01 0.44 -19.17
CA HIS A 184 -3.77 0.00 -18.53
C HIS A 184 -3.63 -1.52 -18.60
N LEU A 185 -4.73 -2.28 -18.53
CA LEU A 185 -4.69 -3.73 -18.75
C LEU A 185 -4.20 -4.06 -20.17
N TYR A 186 -4.69 -3.33 -21.17
CA TYR A 186 -4.24 -3.49 -22.55
C TYR A 186 -2.73 -3.19 -22.68
N GLN A 187 -2.27 -2.09 -22.09
CA GLN A 187 -0.85 -1.72 -22.10
C GLN A 187 0.03 -2.82 -21.46
N ILE A 188 -0.36 -3.31 -20.28
CA ILE A 188 0.34 -4.40 -19.58
C ILE A 188 0.41 -5.66 -20.43
N ALA A 189 -0.69 -6.06 -21.08
CA ALA A 189 -0.74 -7.25 -21.93
C ALA A 189 0.23 -7.19 -23.12
N HIS A 190 0.57 -5.99 -23.58
CA HIS A 190 1.48 -5.76 -24.71
C HIS A 190 2.89 -5.33 -24.26
N GLY A 191 3.21 -5.41 -22.96
CA GLY A 191 4.52 -5.00 -22.44
C GLY A 191 4.78 -3.49 -22.52
N ILE A 192 3.72 -2.68 -22.66
CA ILE A 192 3.82 -1.22 -22.75
C ILE A 192 3.83 -0.66 -21.32
N PRO A 193 4.76 0.24 -20.98
CA PRO A 193 4.78 0.92 -19.69
C PRO A 193 3.45 1.67 -19.43
N ILE A 194 3.00 1.67 -18.18
CA ILE A 194 1.79 2.38 -17.77
C ILE A 194 2.14 3.67 -17.05
N THR A 195 1.28 4.69 -17.19
CA THR A 195 1.44 5.96 -16.49
C THR A 195 0.34 6.12 -15.46
N LEU A 196 0.70 6.19 -14.17
CA LEU A 196 -0.24 6.32 -13.05
C LEU A 196 -0.01 7.60 -12.24
N LYS A 197 -1.09 8.18 -11.72
CA LYS A 197 -1.06 9.40 -10.90
C LYS A 197 -1.06 9.06 -9.41
N LEU A 198 0.09 8.65 -8.87
CA LEU A 198 0.21 8.09 -7.52
C LEU A 198 0.25 9.14 -6.39
N SER A 199 0.56 10.40 -6.70
CA SER A 199 0.54 11.52 -5.75
C SER A 199 -0.06 12.78 -6.36
N TYR A 200 -0.39 13.79 -5.54
CA TYR A 200 -0.98 15.06 -6.02
C TYR A 200 -0.10 15.64 -7.13
N ASN A 201 -0.55 15.46 -8.38
CA ASN A 201 0.04 15.97 -9.63
C ASN A 201 1.39 15.39 -10.06
N LYS A 202 1.81 14.21 -9.59
CA LYS A 202 2.93 13.50 -10.21
C LYS A 202 2.46 12.21 -10.87
N GLU A 203 2.62 12.19 -12.19
CA GLU A 203 2.55 10.98 -12.98
C GLU A 203 3.84 10.19 -12.81
N GLN A 204 3.70 8.87 -12.72
CA GLN A 204 4.80 7.95 -12.65
C GLN A 204 4.63 6.92 -13.76
N ILE A 205 5.66 6.78 -14.58
CA ILE A 205 5.79 5.70 -15.56
C ILE A 205 6.24 4.45 -14.79
N ILE A 206 5.57 3.33 -15.05
CA ILE A 206 5.79 2.06 -14.37
C ILE A 206 5.94 0.98 -15.44
N ASP A 207 7.14 0.38 -15.45
CA ASP A 207 7.40 -0.84 -16.21
C ASP A 207 6.87 -2.03 -15.40
N VAL A 208 5.77 -2.61 -15.87
CA VAL A 208 5.10 -3.69 -15.16
C VAL A 208 5.80 -5.00 -15.45
N LEU A 209 6.48 -5.53 -14.43
CA LEU A 209 7.07 -6.85 -14.49
C LEU A 209 6.00 -7.92 -14.28
N LEU A 210 5.63 -8.60 -15.36
CA LEU A 210 4.76 -9.75 -15.31
C LEU A 210 5.49 -10.94 -14.67
N THR A 211 4.89 -11.52 -13.65
CA THR A 211 5.39 -12.74 -13.00
C THR A 211 4.87 -14.01 -13.69
N ASP A 212 3.91 -13.85 -14.59
CA ASP A 212 3.31 -14.90 -15.40
C ASP A 212 2.75 -14.30 -16.69
N ILE A 213 2.55 -15.13 -17.73
CA ILE A 213 2.06 -14.65 -19.02
C ILE A 213 0.59 -14.23 -18.87
N LEU A 214 0.30 -12.95 -19.10
CA LEU A 214 -1.09 -12.49 -19.26
C LEU A 214 -1.59 -12.94 -20.65
N THR A 215 -2.11 -14.17 -20.72
CA THR A 215 -2.61 -14.70 -21.99
C THR A 215 -3.78 -13.85 -22.51
N ASN A 216 -3.99 -13.87 -23.83
CA ASN A 216 -5.16 -13.24 -24.47
C ASN A 216 -6.48 -13.68 -23.83
N GLN A 217 -6.56 -14.92 -23.33
CA GLN A 217 -7.75 -15.42 -22.65
C GLN A 217 -7.91 -14.79 -21.26
N THR A 218 -6.86 -14.77 -20.44
CA THR A 218 -6.88 -14.16 -19.10
C THR A 218 -7.22 -12.67 -19.18
N PHE A 219 -6.64 -11.97 -20.17
CA PHE A 219 -6.97 -10.59 -20.50
C PHE A 219 -8.48 -10.39 -20.75
N LYS A 220 -9.06 -11.17 -21.67
CA LYS A 220 -10.50 -11.11 -22.00
C LYS A 220 -11.38 -11.42 -20.79
N ASN A 221 -11.02 -12.43 -20.01
CA ASN A 221 -11.80 -12.82 -18.84
C ASN A 221 -11.82 -11.72 -17.77
N ILE A 222 -10.69 -11.05 -17.52
CA ILE A 222 -10.64 -9.90 -16.59
C ILE A 222 -11.54 -8.77 -17.07
N ILE A 223 -11.56 -8.48 -18.38
CA ILE A 223 -12.50 -7.50 -18.96
C ILE A 223 -13.95 -7.92 -18.70
N ASN A 224 -14.28 -9.18 -18.96
CA ASN A 224 -15.63 -9.70 -18.72
C ASN A 224 -16.04 -9.58 -17.25
N MET A 225 -15.13 -9.84 -16.31
CA MET A 225 -15.37 -9.64 -14.88
C MET A 225 -15.61 -8.15 -14.54
N VAL A 226 -14.85 -7.22 -15.12
CA VAL A 226 -15.08 -5.77 -14.93
C VAL A 226 -16.45 -5.38 -15.49
N LEU A 227 -16.81 -5.87 -16.68
CA LEU A 227 -18.09 -5.56 -17.31
C LEU A 227 -19.28 -6.13 -16.54
N SER A 228 -19.16 -7.36 -16.02
CA SER A 228 -20.27 -8.03 -15.30
C SER A 228 -20.71 -7.25 -14.06
N ARG A 229 -19.79 -6.53 -13.41
CA ARG A 229 -20.09 -5.77 -12.19
C ARG A 229 -20.58 -4.35 -12.44
N GLU A 230 -20.30 -3.73 -13.60
CA GLU A 230 -20.67 -2.33 -13.86
C GLU A 230 -22.14 -2.17 -14.30
N LEU A 231 -22.99 -3.19 -14.13
CA LEU A 231 -24.38 -3.25 -14.63
C LEU A 231 -24.50 -3.02 -16.16
N TRP A 232 -23.38 -2.92 -16.87
CA TRP A 232 -23.27 -2.79 -18.32
C TRP A 232 -23.27 -4.13 -19.02
N CYS A 233 -24.02 -5.11 -18.50
CA CYS A 233 -24.12 -6.45 -19.11
C CYS A 233 -24.67 -6.42 -20.55
N LYS A 234 -25.18 -5.28 -21.03
CA LYS A 234 -25.64 -5.07 -22.41
C LYS A 234 -24.55 -4.51 -23.36
N ASN A 235 -23.46 -3.96 -22.82
CA ASN A 235 -22.36 -3.42 -23.61
C ASN A 235 -21.18 -4.39 -23.54
N SER A 236 -21.15 -5.37 -24.44
CA SER A 236 -19.89 -6.04 -24.76
C SER A 236 -18.98 -5.00 -25.40
N PHE A 237 -17.76 -4.82 -24.88
CA PHE A 237 -16.73 -4.07 -25.60
C PHE A 237 -16.46 -4.83 -26.91
N ASN A 238 -17.04 -4.36 -28.01
CA ASN A 238 -16.96 -5.04 -29.30
C ASN A 238 -15.71 -4.63 -30.09
N SER A 239 -14.94 -3.64 -29.61
CA SER A 239 -13.71 -3.22 -30.27
C SER A 239 -12.58 -2.88 -29.31
N GLU A 240 -11.35 -3.21 -29.75
CA GLU A 240 -10.10 -2.89 -29.05
C GLU A 240 -9.91 -1.38 -28.85
N SER A 241 -10.39 -0.56 -29.79
CA SER A 241 -10.34 0.91 -29.70
C SER A 241 -11.08 1.45 -28.47
N GLN A 242 -12.23 0.86 -28.13
CA GLN A 242 -13.00 1.24 -26.96
C GLN A 242 -12.26 0.89 -25.65
N ILE A 243 -11.51 -0.22 -25.63
CA ILE A 243 -10.68 -0.61 -24.48
C ILE A 243 -9.52 0.36 -24.28
N LYS A 244 -8.81 0.73 -25.36
CA LYS A 244 -7.66 1.66 -25.31
C LYS A 244 -8.02 3.05 -24.79
N GLN A 245 -9.25 3.49 -25.05
CA GLN A 245 -9.75 4.81 -24.62
C GLN A 245 -10.56 4.75 -23.31
N SER A 246 -10.72 3.56 -22.73
CA SER A 246 -11.57 3.36 -21.57
C SER A 246 -10.95 3.92 -20.28
N CYS A 247 -11.73 4.73 -19.57
CA CYS A 247 -11.42 5.22 -18.21
C CYS A 247 -12.06 4.35 -17.11
N ILE A 248 -12.56 3.16 -17.45
CA ILE A 248 -13.18 2.26 -16.46
C ILE A 248 -12.09 1.67 -15.59
N ARG A 249 -12.21 1.87 -14.28
CA ARG A 249 -11.28 1.28 -13.31
C ARG A 249 -11.38 -0.24 -13.29
N LEU A 250 -10.24 -0.92 -13.22
CA LEU A 250 -10.23 -2.37 -13.01
C LEU A 250 -10.75 -2.75 -11.63
N ILE A 251 -10.51 -1.91 -10.62
CA ILE A 251 -10.98 -2.11 -9.24
C ILE A 251 -11.64 -0.81 -8.77
N SER A 252 -12.90 -0.93 -8.36
CA SER A 252 -13.71 0.21 -7.94
C SER A 252 -13.84 0.31 -6.41
N CYS A 253 -13.73 -0.83 -5.73
CA CYS A 253 -13.83 -0.91 -4.27
C CYS A 253 -12.62 -0.29 -3.57
N LYS A 254 -12.86 0.27 -2.39
CA LYS A 254 -11.80 0.75 -1.49
C LYS A 254 -10.98 -0.43 -0.95
N ASN A 255 -9.71 -0.17 -0.64
CA ASN A 255 -8.78 -1.17 -0.09
C ASN A 255 -9.34 -1.90 1.14
N ASP A 256 -10.03 -1.21 2.04
CA ASP A 256 -10.61 -1.83 3.24
C ASP A 256 -11.68 -2.87 2.89
N THR A 257 -12.48 -2.62 1.85
CA THR A 257 -13.47 -3.59 1.35
C THR A 257 -12.76 -4.81 0.77
N ILE A 258 -11.72 -4.60 -0.04
CA ILE A 258 -10.91 -5.69 -0.61
C ILE A 258 -10.29 -6.55 0.49
N ASN A 259 -9.69 -5.95 1.52
CA ASN A 259 -9.05 -6.70 2.60
C ASN A 259 -10.04 -7.51 3.44
N LYS A 260 -11.25 -6.97 3.67
CA LYS A 260 -12.34 -7.70 4.35
C LYS A 260 -12.79 -8.89 3.50
N THR A 261 -13.10 -8.67 2.22
CA THR A 261 -13.56 -9.75 1.34
C THR A 261 -12.46 -10.78 1.07
N PHE A 262 -11.19 -10.39 1.02
CA PHE A 262 -10.08 -11.35 0.96
C PHE A 262 -10.02 -12.22 2.23
N SER A 263 -10.27 -11.63 3.40
CA SER A 263 -10.34 -12.39 4.65
C SER A 263 -11.53 -13.36 4.66
N GLU A 264 -12.69 -12.96 4.12
CA GLU A 264 -13.86 -13.83 3.95
C GLU A 264 -13.54 -15.01 3.02
N LEU A 265 -12.96 -14.74 1.85
CA LEU A 265 -12.54 -15.78 0.89
C LEU A 265 -11.52 -16.73 1.51
N TYR A 266 -10.55 -16.22 2.26
CA TYR A 266 -9.58 -17.06 2.95
C TYR A 266 -10.26 -18.05 3.90
N VAL A 267 -11.21 -17.58 4.70
CA VAL A 267 -11.96 -18.43 5.65
C VAL A 267 -12.77 -19.48 4.90
N GLN A 268 -13.45 -19.10 3.82
CA GLN A 268 -14.24 -20.02 2.99
C GLN A 268 -13.38 -21.13 2.38
N ILE A 269 -12.20 -20.78 1.89
CA ILE A 269 -11.31 -21.72 1.16
C ILE A 269 -10.52 -22.61 2.12
N ASN A 270 -10.07 -22.06 3.25
CA ASN A 270 -9.18 -22.76 4.17
C ASN A 270 -9.90 -23.32 5.40
N ASN A 271 -11.20 -23.07 5.56
CA ASN A 271 -12.01 -23.43 6.73
C ASN A 271 -11.41 -22.96 8.07
N LYS A 272 -10.63 -21.87 8.05
CA LYS A 272 -9.97 -21.32 9.24
C LYS A 272 -9.76 -19.82 9.14
N LYS A 273 -9.74 -19.14 10.28
CA LYS A 273 -9.43 -17.72 10.35
C LYS A 273 -7.93 -17.48 10.15
N PRO A 274 -7.54 -16.44 9.41
CA PRO A 274 -6.14 -16.10 9.26
C PRO A 274 -5.59 -15.58 10.59
N LYS A 275 -4.40 -16.06 10.98
CA LYS A 275 -3.72 -15.60 12.20
C LYS A 275 -3.00 -14.25 11.98
N LEU A 276 -2.73 -13.91 10.71
CA LEU A 276 -2.17 -12.64 10.29
C LEU A 276 -3.23 -11.76 9.64
N THR A 277 -3.01 -10.45 9.68
CA THR A 277 -3.80 -9.51 8.88
C THR A 277 -3.55 -9.78 7.39
N LEU A 278 -4.61 -10.09 6.66
CA LEU A 278 -4.56 -10.31 5.22
C LEU A 278 -4.77 -9.01 4.44
N GLY A 279 -4.11 -8.95 3.29
CA GLY A 279 -4.33 -7.92 2.29
C GLY A 279 -3.49 -8.22 1.05
N LEU A 280 -3.59 -7.39 0.02
CA LEU A 280 -2.86 -7.61 -1.24
C LEU A 280 -1.33 -7.69 -1.05
N LYS A 281 -0.80 -7.09 0.03
CA LYS A 281 0.60 -7.27 0.44
C LYS A 281 0.96 -8.74 0.68
N SER A 282 0.04 -9.55 1.23
CA SER A 282 0.25 -10.97 1.45
C SER A 282 0.40 -11.74 0.13
N VAL A 283 -0.39 -11.37 -0.89
CA VAL A 283 -0.25 -11.93 -2.25
C VAL A 283 1.10 -11.55 -2.86
N ARG A 284 1.51 -10.27 -2.74
CA ARG A 284 2.84 -9.82 -3.21
C ARG A 284 3.99 -10.54 -2.51
N SER A 285 3.91 -10.75 -1.20
CA SER A 285 4.92 -11.52 -0.46
C SER A 285 5.02 -12.95 -0.98
N HIS A 286 3.88 -13.58 -1.29
CA HIS A 286 3.84 -14.91 -1.90
C HIS A 286 4.48 -14.91 -3.29
N ASN A 287 4.16 -13.93 -4.15
CA ASN A 287 4.78 -13.80 -5.47
C ASN A 287 6.29 -13.63 -5.40
N SER A 288 6.78 -12.73 -4.54
CA SER A 288 8.22 -12.51 -4.38
C SER A 288 8.93 -13.78 -3.94
N ALA A 289 8.33 -14.57 -3.05
CA ALA A 289 8.87 -15.87 -2.66
C ALA A 289 8.88 -16.87 -3.84
N ARG A 290 7.81 -16.90 -4.66
CA ARG A 290 7.74 -17.73 -5.89
C ARG A 290 8.87 -17.39 -6.86
N ILE A 291 9.06 -16.10 -7.17
CA ILE A 291 10.09 -15.62 -8.12
C ILE A 291 11.50 -15.97 -7.64
N VAL A 292 11.79 -15.81 -6.34
CA VAL A 292 13.09 -16.17 -5.76
C VAL A 292 13.33 -17.69 -5.84
N ASN A 293 12.32 -18.50 -5.52
CA ASN A 293 12.44 -19.96 -5.55
C ASN A 293 12.60 -20.51 -6.99
N GLN A 294 11.96 -19.89 -7.99
CA GLN A 294 12.15 -20.25 -9.40
C GLN A 294 13.58 -19.93 -9.88
N ARG A 295 14.19 -18.84 -9.42
CA ARG A 295 15.61 -18.52 -9.71
C ARG A 295 16.59 -19.53 -9.08
N GLY A 296 16.22 -20.13 -7.96
CA GLY A 296 17.00 -21.20 -7.32
C GLY A 296 16.94 -22.54 -8.06
N HIS A 297 15.90 -22.79 -8.88
CA HIS A 297 15.74 -24.03 -9.64
C HIS A 297 16.35 -23.98 -11.05
N VAL A 298 16.65 -22.81 -11.61
CA VAL A 298 17.27 -22.66 -12.96
C VAL A 298 18.79 -22.94 -12.94
N THR A 299 19.36 -23.40 -11.82
CA THR A 299 20.79 -23.78 -11.74
C THR A 299 21.05 -25.28 -11.85
N ILE A 300 20.03 -26.12 -12.03
CA ILE A 300 20.18 -27.57 -12.22
C ILE A 300 19.13 -28.02 -13.25
N ASP A 301 19.44 -27.84 -14.54
CA ASP A 301 19.18 -28.80 -15.62
C ASP A 301 19.61 -28.15 -16.95
N SER A 302 20.68 -28.73 -17.51
CA SER A 302 21.14 -28.59 -18.89
C SER A 302 20.01 -29.04 -19.83
N ASP A 303 19.47 -28.21 -20.74
CA ASP A 303 20.06 -27.97 -22.07
C ASP A 303 19.50 -26.69 -22.77
N ASP A 304 18.85 -25.79 -22.04
CA ASP A 304 18.25 -24.54 -22.59
C ASP A 304 19.20 -23.32 -22.52
N GLU A 305 20.52 -23.55 -22.55
CA GLU A 305 21.54 -22.49 -22.46
C GLU A 305 21.49 -21.50 -23.64
N THR A 306 20.95 -21.87 -24.80
CA THR A 306 21.01 -21.03 -26.01
C THR A 306 19.96 -19.91 -26.02
N ILE A 307 18.74 -20.17 -25.55
CA ILE A 307 17.68 -19.16 -25.48
C ILE A 307 17.94 -18.20 -24.30
N PHE A 308 18.43 -18.73 -23.17
CA PHE A 308 18.73 -17.93 -21.99
C PHE A 308 19.99 -17.04 -22.17
N LYS A 309 21.04 -17.54 -22.85
CA LYS A 309 22.21 -16.71 -23.23
C LYS A 309 21.83 -15.59 -24.19
N SER A 310 20.89 -15.82 -25.11
CA SER A 310 20.40 -14.78 -26.05
C SER A 310 19.71 -13.62 -25.33
N ILE A 311 18.80 -13.91 -24.39
CA ILE A 311 18.03 -12.88 -23.67
C ILE A 311 18.93 -12.08 -22.70
N ILE A 312 19.87 -12.75 -22.02
CA ILE A 312 20.81 -12.08 -21.11
C ILE A 312 21.87 -11.26 -21.89
N ASN A 313 22.39 -11.78 -23.01
CA ASN A 313 23.34 -11.02 -23.82
C ASN A 313 22.67 -9.78 -24.42
N ASN A 314 21.41 -9.86 -24.86
CA ASN A 314 20.68 -8.67 -25.30
C ASN A 314 20.48 -7.66 -24.16
N PHE A 315 20.13 -8.13 -22.96
CA PHE A 315 19.98 -7.28 -21.77
C PHE A 315 21.30 -6.59 -21.33
N ILE A 316 22.44 -7.29 -21.43
CA ILE A 316 23.76 -6.72 -21.10
C ILE A 316 24.23 -5.74 -22.19
N THR A 317 23.91 -6.01 -23.46
CA THR A 317 24.30 -5.17 -24.59
C THR A 317 23.49 -3.88 -24.63
N GLU A 318 22.18 -3.94 -24.37
CA GLU A 318 21.29 -2.76 -24.30
C GLU A 318 21.57 -1.86 -23.09
N ASN A 319 22.10 -2.40 -21.99
CA ASN A 319 22.43 -1.63 -20.78
C ASN A 319 23.90 -1.20 -20.67
N ARG A 320 24.77 -1.56 -21.63
CA ARG A 320 26.16 -1.08 -21.69
C ARG A 320 26.37 0.13 -22.58
N THR A 321 25.44 0.48 -23.48
CA THR A 321 25.63 1.55 -24.47
C THR A 321 25.11 2.93 -24.04
N SER A 322 24.67 3.14 -22.79
CA SER A 322 24.30 4.48 -22.30
C SER A 322 25.37 5.18 -21.45
N HIS A 323 26.58 4.61 -21.33
CA HIS A 323 27.75 5.28 -20.76
C HIS A 323 29.03 4.99 -21.57
N GLN A 324 29.01 5.34 -22.85
CA GLN A 324 30.18 5.73 -23.67
C GLN A 324 29.70 6.14 -25.07
N ALA A 325 29.23 7.37 -25.19
CA ALA A 325 29.22 8.19 -26.40
C ALA A 325 29.15 9.65 -25.98
#